data_AF-A0A1G9T636-F1
#
_entry.id   AF-A0A1G9T636-F1
#
_cell.length_a   1.000
_cell.length_b   1.000
_cell.length_c   1.000
_cell.angle_alpha   90.00
_cell.angle_beta   90.00
_cell.angle_gamma   90.00
#
_symmetry.space_group_name_H-M   'P 1'
#
loop_
_entity.id
_entity.type
_entity.pdbx_description
1 polymer ?
#
loop_
_entity_poly.entity_id
_entity_poly.type
_entity_poly.pdbx_seq_one_letter_code
_entity_poly.pdbx_strand_id
1 'polypeptide(L)'
;MAEEQVFVSHAPSDLDLVQELFSTVQNLHLDIHIALEQIEPGRNRQDLEGRLTNSDLLVVVLTEASATNRWVNQEIGYAVAKGIPILPLSADGVELGGYLQRHEEVSLDPDEMEVTVFNLLARLRSELAPLGTLSTPNWFVRFPCNFENCGTTVTLDVEEIQKKLWQMFEHNQALVAGCEECDAQYFFNPATLGYVRREDPV
;
A
#
# COMPACT_ATOMS: atom_id res chain seq x y z
N MET A 1 -9.58 17.19 0.91
CA MET A 1 -8.15 16.98 0.60
C MET A 1 -8.12 15.61 -0.05
N ALA A 2 -7.61 15.52 -1.28
CA ALA A 2 -7.63 14.24 -1.99
C ALA A 2 -6.55 13.35 -1.36
N GLU A 3 -6.96 12.24 -0.77
CA GLU A 3 -6.05 11.12 -0.50
C GLU A 3 -5.55 10.62 -1.86
N GLU A 4 -4.25 10.35 -1.98
CA GLU A 4 -3.69 9.79 -3.22
C GLU A 4 -4.37 8.45 -3.50
N GLN A 5 -4.90 8.29 -4.70
CA GLN A 5 -5.71 7.13 -5.10
C GLN A 5 -4.83 6.08 -5.75
N VAL A 6 -4.68 4.93 -5.12
CA VAL A 6 -3.90 3.81 -5.65
C VAL A 6 -4.84 2.70 -6.09
N PHE A 7 -4.83 2.37 -7.37
CA PHE A 7 -5.55 1.21 -7.89
C PHE A 7 -4.64 -0.01 -7.88
N VAL A 8 -5.13 -1.14 -7.38
CA VAL A 8 -4.37 -2.39 -7.32
C VAL A 8 -5.00 -3.43 -8.26
N SER A 9 -4.36 -3.67 -9.39
CA SER A 9 -4.72 -4.69 -10.38
C SER A 9 -4.09 -6.04 -10.02
N HIS A 10 -4.88 -7.11 -10.03
CA HIS A 10 -4.43 -8.46 -9.72
C HIS A 10 -5.32 -9.53 -10.38
N ALA A 11 -4.89 -10.80 -10.40
CA ALA A 11 -5.79 -11.88 -10.79
C ALA A 11 -6.77 -12.21 -9.66
N PRO A 12 -7.99 -12.68 -9.96
CA PRO A 12 -8.99 -13.00 -8.93
C PRO A 12 -8.50 -14.03 -7.91
N SER A 13 -7.65 -14.97 -8.34
CA SER A 13 -7.01 -15.99 -7.49
C SER A 13 -6.05 -15.40 -6.46
N ASP A 14 -5.58 -14.18 -6.68
CA ASP A 14 -4.53 -13.56 -5.86
C ASP A 14 -5.13 -12.63 -4.80
N LEU A 15 -6.46 -12.60 -4.65
CA LEU A 15 -7.15 -11.66 -3.77
C LEU A 15 -6.64 -11.74 -2.32
N ASP A 16 -6.50 -12.94 -1.77
CA ASP A 16 -6.05 -13.12 -0.38
C ASP A 16 -4.64 -12.56 -0.17
N LEU A 17 -3.73 -12.84 -1.12
CA LEU A 17 -2.37 -12.31 -1.13
C LEU A 17 -2.36 -10.78 -1.21
N VAL A 18 -3.18 -10.20 -2.08
CA VAL A 18 -3.28 -8.74 -2.24
C VAL A 18 -3.89 -8.08 -1.01
N GLN A 19 -4.89 -8.70 -0.38
CA GLN A 19 -5.45 -8.20 0.86
C GLN A 19 -4.42 -8.21 1.99
N GLU A 20 -3.62 -9.27 2.09
CA GLU A 20 -2.53 -9.35 3.07
C GLU A 20 -1.48 -8.25 2.83
N LEU A 21 -0.97 -8.12 1.61
CA LEU A 21 0.01 -7.11 1.21
C LEU A 21 -0.43 -5.68 1.55
N PHE A 22 -1.69 -5.35 1.25
CA PHE A 22 -2.20 -3.99 1.41
C PHE A 22 -2.88 -3.73 2.76
N SER A 23 -3.07 -4.73 3.61
CA SER A 23 -3.68 -4.57 4.95
C SER A 23 -2.94 -3.56 5.83
N THR A 24 -1.61 -3.48 5.69
CA THR A 24 -0.76 -2.54 6.43
C THR A 24 -0.67 -1.18 5.74
N VAL A 25 -0.63 -1.17 4.41
CA VAL A 25 -0.62 0.04 3.57
C VAL A 25 -1.89 0.87 3.74
N GLN A 26 -3.04 0.21 3.97
CA GLN A 26 -4.33 0.86 4.25
C GLN A 26 -4.34 1.76 5.50
N ASN A 27 -3.35 1.64 6.39
CA ASN A 27 -3.22 2.51 7.56
C ASN A 27 -2.65 3.90 7.20
N LEU A 28 -2.17 4.08 5.97
CA LEU A 28 -1.70 5.35 5.46
C LEU A 28 -2.84 6.19 4.91
N HIS A 29 -2.57 7.48 4.72
CA HIS A 29 -3.51 8.42 4.07
C HIS A 29 -3.52 8.23 2.54
N LEU A 30 -3.69 6.97 2.10
CA LEU A 30 -3.80 6.52 0.71
C LEU A 30 -5.15 5.83 0.53
N ASP A 31 -5.87 6.18 -0.54
CA ASP A 31 -7.13 5.53 -0.88
C ASP A 31 -6.82 4.32 -1.77
N ILE A 32 -6.65 3.14 -1.14
CA ILE A 32 -6.31 1.90 -1.83
C ILE A 32 -7.56 1.21 -2.38
N HIS A 33 -7.68 1.19 -3.71
CA HIS A 33 -8.72 0.45 -4.43
C HIS A 33 -8.17 -0.88 -4.95
N ILE A 34 -8.37 -1.95 -4.19
CA ILE A 34 -8.13 -3.31 -4.69
C ILE A 34 -9.18 -3.63 -5.76
N ALA A 35 -8.74 -4.08 -6.93
CA ALA A 35 -9.58 -4.52 -8.02
C ALA A 35 -10.33 -5.81 -7.64
N LEU A 36 -11.35 -5.66 -6.79
CA LEU A 36 -12.30 -6.72 -6.55
C LEU A 36 -12.96 -7.05 -7.89
N GLU A 37 -12.99 -8.33 -8.24
CA GLU A 37 -13.99 -8.81 -9.17
C GLU A 37 -15.37 -8.53 -8.55
N GLN A 38 -15.90 -7.33 -8.79
CA GLN A 38 -17.33 -7.06 -8.64
C GLN A 38 -18.05 -7.78 -9.78
N ILE A 39 -18.05 -9.10 -9.69
CA ILE A 39 -19.11 -9.95 -10.22
C ILE A 39 -20.11 -10.17 -9.07
N GLU A 40 -20.48 -9.10 -8.36
CA GLU A 40 -21.83 -9.08 -7.80
C GLU A 40 -22.78 -9.13 -9.01
N PRO A 41 -23.80 -9.99 -9.02
CA PRO A 41 -24.76 -10.04 -10.12
C PRO A 41 -25.44 -8.67 -10.24
N GLY A 42 -24.99 -7.83 -11.20
CA GLY A 42 -25.59 -6.53 -11.47
C GLY A 42 -24.66 -5.32 -11.56
N ARG A 43 -23.38 -5.41 -11.20
CA ARG A 43 -22.40 -4.32 -11.45
C ARG A 43 -21.69 -4.51 -12.78
N ASN A 44 -21.57 -3.43 -13.55
CA ASN A 44 -20.96 -3.42 -14.87
C ASN A 44 -19.48 -3.06 -14.73
N ARG A 45 -18.63 -3.75 -15.49
CA ARG A 45 -17.18 -3.54 -15.54
C ARG A 45 -16.77 -2.12 -15.96
N GLN A 46 -17.69 -1.36 -16.55
CA GLN A 46 -17.56 0.08 -16.80
C GLN A 46 -17.29 0.90 -15.52
N ASP A 47 -17.70 0.41 -14.36
CA ASP A 47 -17.45 1.09 -13.08
C ASP A 47 -15.97 1.02 -12.65
N LEU A 48 -15.21 0.02 -13.13
CA LEU A 48 -13.77 -0.11 -12.87
C LEU A 48 -12.93 0.91 -13.66
N GLU A 49 -13.35 1.24 -14.89
CA GLU A 49 -12.69 2.28 -15.69
C GLU A 49 -12.75 3.63 -14.99
N GLY A 50 -13.88 3.97 -14.36
CA GLY A 50 -14.05 5.19 -13.59
C GLY A 50 -13.10 5.29 -12.40
N ARG A 51 -12.85 4.18 -11.71
CA ARG A 51 -11.93 4.13 -10.57
C ARG A 51 -10.48 4.28 -11.02
N LEU A 52 -10.05 3.49 -11.99
CA LEU A 52 -8.69 3.58 -12.53
C LEU A 52 -8.39 4.96 -13.11
N THR A 53 -9.36 5.59 -13.78
CA THR A 53 -9.18 6.94 -14.37
C THR A 53 -8.82 8.02 -13.35
N ASN A 54 -9.34 7.91 -12.13
CA ASN A 54 -9.09 8.91 -11.09
C ASN A 54 -7.89 8.55 -10.20
N SER A 55 -7.21 7.43 -10.48
CA SER A 55 -6.08 6.97 -9.67
C SER A 55 -4.80 7.71 -10.03
N ASP A 56 -4.02 8.05 -9.01
CA ASP A 56 -2.71 8.68 -9.11
C ASP A 56 -1.61 7.64 -9.44
N LEU A 57 -1.85 6.36 -9.11
CA LEU A 57 -0.93 5.25 -9.37
C LEU A 57 -1.70 3.93 -9.59
N LEU A 58 -1.24 3.14 -10.56
CA LEU A 58 -1.63 1.74 -10.74
C LEU A 58 -0.53 0.82 -10.18
N VAL A 59 -0.85 0.03 -9.16
CA VAL A 59 -0.02 -1.12 -8.75
C VAL A 59 -0.52 -2.38 -9.45
N VAL A 60 0.38 -3.14 -10.06
CA VAL A 60 0.05 -4.40 -10.74
C VAL A 60 0.73 -5.55 -10.00
N VAL A 61 -0.05 -6.40 -9.36
CA VAL A 61 0.45 -7.60 -8.68
C VAL A 61 0.56 -8.72 -9.71
N LEU A 62 1.80 -9.12 -10.00
CA LEU A 62 2.18 -10.04 -11.07
C LEU A 62 2.58 -11.40 -10.53
N THR A 63 1.60 -12.30 -10.50
CA THR A 63 1.76 -13.76 -10.38
C THR A 63 1.62 -14.44 -11.75
N GLU A 64 1.89 -15.74 -11.85
CA GLU A 64 1.58 -16.55 -13.05
C GLU A 64 0.12 -16.38 -13.51
N ALA A 65 -0.83 -16.30 -12.56
CA ALA A 65 -2.25 -16.18 -12.85
C ALA A 65 -2.60 -14.81 -13.46
N SER A 66 -1.96 -13.75 -12.97
CA SER A 66 -2.20 -12.37 -13.44
C SER A 66 -1.48 -12.04 -14.75
N ALA A 67 -0.32 -12.64 -15.01
CA ALA A 67 0.48 -12.35 -16.21
C ALA A 67 -0.28 -12.61 -17.52
N THR A 68 -1.16 -13.61 -17.51
CA THR A 68 -2.02 -13.96 -18.66
C THR A 68 -3.46 -13.47 -18.52
N ASN A 69 -3.80 -12.79 -17.42
CA ASN A 69 -5.17 -12.37 -17.17
C ASN A 69 -5.56 -11.23 -18.12
N ARG A 70 -6.66 -11.44 -18.84
CA ARG A 70 -7.17 -10.49 -19.84
C ARG A 70 -7.54 -9.13 -19.25
N TRP A 71 -7.98 -9.08 -17.99
CA TRP A 71 -8.43 -7.86 -17.34
C TRP A 71 -7.28 -7.03 -16.80
N VAL A 72 -6.34 -7.69 -16.13
CA VAL A 72 -5.05 -7.08 -15.73
C VAL A 72 -4.38 -6.44 -16.95
N ASN A 73 -4.32 -7.14 -18.09
CA ASN A 73 -3.77 -6.60 -19.33
C ASN A 73 -4.56 -5.39 -19.89
N GLN A 74 -5.88 -5.36 -19.74
CA GLN A 74 -6.70 -4.20 -20.14
C GLN A 74 -6.48 -3.01 -19.22
N GLU A 75 -6.38 -3.22 -17.91
CA GLU A 75 -6.12 -2.19 -16.91
C GLU A 75 -4.74 -1.57 -17.13
N ILE A 76 -3.71 -2.39 -17.37
CA ILE A 76 -2.38 -1.92 -17.79
C ILE A 76 -2.49 -1.09 -19.06
N GLY A 77 -3.12 -1.60 -20.11
CA GLY A 77 -3.28 -0.88 -21.38
C GLY A 77 -4.01 0.45 -21.23
N TYR A 78 -5.02 0.51 -20.36
CA TYR A 78 -5.76 1.73 -20.05
C TYR A 78 -4.90 2.75 -19.31
N ALA A 79 -4.21 2.33 -18.25
CA ALA A 79 -3.29 3.19 -17.50
C ALA A 79 -2.22 3.80 -18.40
N VAL A 80 -1.63 2.99 -19.29
CA VAL A 80 -0.69 3.47 -20.30
C VAL A 80 -1.32 4.51 -21.23
N ALA A 81 -2.53 4.27 -21.72
CA ALA A 81 -3.22 5.20 -22.61
C ALA A 81 -3.59 6.53 -21.92
N LYS A 82 -3.78 6.51 -20.60
CA LYS A 82 -4.11 7.69 -19.78
C LYS A 82 -2.90 8.38 -19.16
N GLY A 83 -1.72 7.77 -19.25
CA GLY A 83 -0.51 8.29 -18.62
C GLY A 83 -0.52 8.14 -17.10
N ILE A 84 -1.29 7.19 -16.57
CA ILE A 84 -1.27 6.86 -15.13
C ILE A 84 0.04 6.09 -14.86
N PRO A 85 0.86 6.52 -13.88
CA PRO A 85 2.05 5.79 -13.45
C PRO A 85 1.73 4.33 -13.10
N ILE A 86 2.66 3.42 -13.41
CA ILE A 86 2.50 1.99 -13.16
C ILE A 86 3.66 1.48 -12.33
N LEU A 87 3.34 0.79 -11.24
CA LEU A 87 4.25 0.08 -10.36
C LEU A 87 3.98 -1.43 -10.41
N PRO A 88 4.83 -2.21 -11.09
CA PRO A 88 4.77 -3.67 -11.04
C PRO A 88 5.27 -4.21 -9.68
N LEU A 89 4.56 -5.19 -9.13
CA LEU A 89 4.96 -6.01 -7.98
C LEU A 89 4.99 -7.47 -8.44
N SER A 90 6.16 -8.02 -8.76
CA SER A 90 6.29 -9.29 -9.50
C SER A 90 6.83 -10.43 -8.66
N ALA A 91 6.16 -11.59 -8.72
CA ALA A 91 6.60 -12.82 -8.09
C ALA A 91 7.84 -13.40 -8.78
N ASP A 92 8.64 -14.17 -8.05
CA ASP A 92 9.83 -14.80 -8.61
C ASP A 92 9.49 -15.65 -9.85
N GLY A 93 10.34 -15.55 -10.87
CA GLY A 93 10.16 -16.22 -12.16
C GLY A 93 9.07 -15.64 -13.07
N VAL A 94 8.32 -14.61 -12.66
CA VAL A 94 7.34 -13.93 -13.51
C VAL A 94 8.00 -12.76 -14.25
N GLU A 95 8.16 -12.91 -15.56
CA GLU A 95 8.74 -11.84 -16.40
C GLU A 95 7.72 -10.72 -16.67
N LEU A 96 8.19 -9.47 -16.61
CA LEU A 96 7.42 -8.31 -17.05
C LEU A 96 7.14 -8.41 -18.57
N GLY A 97 5.87 -8.52 -18.92
CA GLY A 97 5.41 -8.57 -20.31
C GLY A 97 4.94 -7.22 -20.85
N GLY A 98 5.08 -7.02 -22.16
CA GLY A 98 4.41 -5.93 -22.88
C GLY A 98 4.77 -4.54 -22.34
N TYR A 99 3.76 -3.75 -21.96
CA TYR A 99 3.97 -2.39 -21.47
C TYR A 99 4.74 -2.31 -20.15
N LEU A 100 4.80 -3.41 -19.37
CA LEU A 100 5.46 -3.42 -18.06
C LEU A 100 6.99 -3.49 -18.18
N GLN A 101 7.55 -3.94 -19.31
CA GLN A 101 9.00 -4.13 -19.51
C GLN A 101 9.86 -2.88 -19.29
N ARG A 102 9.25 -1.70 -19.32
CA ARG A 102 9.92 -0.41 -19.14
C ARG A 102 9.83 0.13 -17.70
N HIS A 103 9.16 -0.59 -16.82
CA HIS A 103 8.92 -0.17 -15.44
C HIS A 103 9.86 -0.92 -14.51
N GLU A 104 10.35 -0.24 -13.47
CA GLU A 104 11.05 -0.90 -12.37
C GLU A 104 10.02 -1.61 -11.49
N GLU A 105 10.29 -2.86 -11.14
CA GLU A 105 9.41 -3.67 -10.29
C GLU A 105 9.85 -3.69 -8.83
N VAL A 106 8.89 -3.99 -7.97
CA VAL A 106 9.15 -4.50 -6.61
C VAL A 106 9.06 -6.01 -6.67
N SER A 107 10.01 -6.71 -6.05
CA SER A 107 9.95 -8.17 -5.92
C SER A 107 8.86 -8.56 -4.92
N LEU A 108 8.02 -9.50 -5.30
CA LEU A 108 6.99 -10.12 -4.47
C LEU A 108 7.52 -11.46 -3.97
N ASP A 109 7.84 -11.52 -2.69
CA ASP A 109 8.23 -12.74 -2.00
C ASP A 109 7.22 -13.03 -0.88
N PRO A 110 6.34 -14.06 -1.04
CA PRO A 110 5.40 -14.46 -0.01
C PRO A 110 6.07 -15.01 1.25
N ASP A 111 7.29 -15.56 1.16
CA ASP A 111 8.03 -16.09 2.30
C ASP A 111 8.71 -14.94 3.10
N GLU A 112 8.98 -13.81 2.43
CA GLU A 112 9.54 -12.59 3.02
C GLU A 112 8.57 -11.38 2.93
N MET A 113 7.34 -11.57 3.41
CA MET A 113 6.26 -10.57 3.29
C MET A 113 6.62 -9.19 3.86
N GLU A 114 7.32 -9.12 5.00
CA GLU A 114 7.71 -7.84 5.61
C GLU A 114 8.67 -7.05 4.72
N VAL A 115 9.58 -7.73 4.03
CA VAL A 115 10.53 -7.14 3.06
C VAL A 115 9.77 -6.66 1.83
N THR A 116 8.85 -7.48 1.33
CA THR A 116 7.98 -7.13 0.20
C THR A 116 7.17 -5.87 0.50
N VAL A 117 6.49 -5.82 1.64
CA VAL A 117 5.69 -4.66 2.07
C VAL A 117 6.57 -3.44 2.26
N PHE A 118 7.75 -3.57 2.87
CA PHE A 118 8.68 -2.46 3.03
C PHE A 118 9.11 -1.86 1.69
N ASN A 119 9.48 -2.70 0.72
CA ASN A 119 9.89 -2.24 -0.61
C ASN A 119 8.72 -1.62 -1.39
N LEU A 120 7.51 -2.17 -1.25
CA LEU A 120 6.29 -1.59 -1.78
C LEU A 120 6.06 -0.19 -1.18
N LEU A 121 6.11 -0.04 0.14
CA LEU A 121 5.95 1.25 0.83
C LEU A 121 7.02 2.26 0.40
N ALA A 122 8.27 1.82 0.31
CA ALA A 122 9.38 2.64 -0.18
C ALA A 122 9.11 3.18 -1.59
N ARG A 123 8.58 2.32 -2.47
CA ARG A 123 8.32 2.67 -3.86
C ARG A 123 7.07 3.54 -4.00
N LEU A 124 5.98 3.21 -3.31
CA LEU A 124 4.79 4.07 -3.20
C LEU A 124 5.18 5.48 -2.73
N ARG A 125 6.05 5.58 -1.72
CA ARG A 125 6.58 6.85 -1.23
C ARG A 125 7.38 7.60 -2.30
N SER A 126 8.18 6.92 -3.11
CA SER A 126 8.94 7.57 -4.18
C SER A 126 8.05 8.04 -5.34
N GLU A 127 7.02 7.28 -5.70
CA GLU A 127 6.12 7.61 -6.82
C GLU A 127 5.12 8.72 -6.44
N LEU A 128 4.68 8.76 -5.17
CA LEU A 128 3.67 9.70 -4.69
C LEU A 128 4.24 10.97 -4.04
N ALA A 129 5.55 11.06 -3.81
CA ALA A 129 6.19 12.23 -3.18
C ALA A 129 6.71 13.28 -4.17
N PRO A 130 6.43 14.57 -3.93
CA PRO A 130 5.19 15.24 -4.29
C PRO A 130 5.22 15.81 -5.72
N LEU A 131 4.15 15.57 -6.47
CA LEU A 131 3.69 16.49 -7.53
C LEU A 131 3.02 17.72 -6.87
N GLY A 132 3.78 18.51 -6.12
CA GLY A 132 3.25 19.69 -5.40
C GLY A 132 4.31 20.52 -4.69
N THR A 133 4.19 21.86 -4.78
CA THR A 133 5.25 22.84 -4.46
C THR A 133 5.49 23.12 -2.97
N LEU A 134 4.91 22.38 -2.02
CA LEU A 134 5.07 22.63 -0.59
C LEU A 134 5.18 21.33 0.22
N SER A 135 6.43 21.02 0.59
CA SER A 135 6.87 20.35 1.84
C SER A 135 6.46 18.89 2.06
N THR A 136 7.49 18.03 2.07
CA THR A 136 7.64 16.71 2.74
C THR A 136 6.41 15.79 2.76
N PRO A 137 6.49 14.55 2.25
CA PRO A 137 5.47 13.56 2.53
C PRO A 137 5.47 13.30 4.05
N ASN A 138 4.57 13.96 4.77
CA ASN A 138 4.29 13.66 6.16
C ASN A 138 3.43 12.40 6.14
N TRP A 139 4.10 11.25 5.98
CA TRP A 139 3.43 9.95 6.10
C TRP A 139 3.11 9.79 7.57
N PHE A 140 1.83 9.75 7.89
CA PHE A 140 1.36 9.50 9.24
C PHE A 140 0.30 8.41 9.22
N VAL A 141 0.21 7.68 10.32
CA VAL A 141 -0.87 6.71 10.57
C VAL A 141 -1.79 7.31 11.63
N ARG A 142 -3.08 7.42 11.32
CA ARG A 142 -4.11 7.88 12.26
C ARG A 142 -5.01 6.73 12.66
N PHE A 143 -5.22 6.57 13.96
CA PHE A 143 -6.07 5.51 14.49
C PHE A 143 -6.75 5.95 15.79
N PRO A 144 -7.95 5.45 16.09
CA PRO A 144 -8.59 5.70 17.38
C PRO A 144 -7.89 4.92 18.48
N CYS A 145 -7.62 5.58 19.61
CA CYS A 145 -7.16 4.94 20.83
C CYS A 145 -8.20 3.92 21.30
N ASN A 146 -7.78 2.67 21.44
CA ASN A 146 -8.60 1.55 21.87
C ASN A 146 -8.44 1.21 23.37
N PHE A 147 -7.83 2.09 24.17
CA PHE A 147 -7.72 1.92 25.62
C PHE A 147 -8.98 2.45 26.32
N GLU A 148 -9.55 1.65 27.23
CA GLU A 148 -10.68 1.95 28.13
C GLU A 148 -11.61 3.13 27.73
N ASN A 149 -12.37 2.97 26.64
CA ASN A 149 -13.33 3.97 26.12
C ASN A 149 -12.75 5.37 25.78
N CYS A 150 -11.43 5.54 25.68
CA CYS A 150 -10.80 6.81 25.31
C CYS A 150 -11.24 7.27 23.92
N GLY A 151 -10.98 6.48 22.87
CA GLY A 151 -11.44 6.80 21.51
C GLY A 151 -10.76 8.00 20.84
N THR A 152 -9.86 8.70 21.52
CA THR A 152 -9.11 9.85 20.96
C THR A 152 -8.23 9.42 19.80
N THR A 153 -8.13 10.26 18.77
CA THR A 153 -7.31 9.98 17.59
C THR A 153 -5.83 10.14 17.94
N VAL A 154 -5.08 9.04 17.79
CA VAL A 154 -3.62 9.03 17.91
C VAL A 154 -3.02 9.17 16.51
N THR A 155 -1.94 9.93 16.40
CA THR A 155 -1.18 10.08 15.16
C THR A 155 0.24 9.54 15.37
N LEU A 156 0.66 8.62 14.51
CA LEU A 156 2.05 8.20 14.38
C LEU A 156 2.65 8.95 13.19
N ASP A 157 3.50 9.94 13.45
CA ASP A 157 4.27 10.62 12.40
C ASP A 157 5.49 9.78 11.99
N VAL A 158 5.59 9.46 10.69
CA VAL A 158 6.72 8.71 10.11
C VAL A 158 7.67 9.69 9.44
N GLU A 159 8.41 10.44 10.25
CA GLU A 159 9.37 11.45 9.77
C GLU A 159 10.67 10.82 9.24
N GLU A 160 10.93 9.57 9.61
CA GLU A 160 12.16 8.88 9.29
C GLU A 160 12.28 8.58 7.78
N ILE A 161 13.51 8.67 7.27
CA ILE A 161 13.81 8.21 5.92
C ILE A 161 13.74 6.69 5.85
N GLN A 162 13.38 6.16 4.69
CA GLN A 162 13.20 4.72 4.46
C GLN A 162 14.39 3.87 4.94
N LYS A 163 15.62 4.33 4.71
CA LYS A 163 16.83 3.65 5.18
C LYS A 163 16.90 3.50 6.70
N LYS A 164 16.46 4.52 7.45
CA LYS A 164 16.46 4.47 8.91
C LYS A 164 15.35 3.58 9.45
N LEU A 165 14.18 3.56 8.79
CA LEU A 165 13.11 2.61 9.09
C LEU A 165 13.59 1.16 8.95
N TRP A 166 14.33 0.85 7.87
CA TRP A 166 14.93 -0.49 7.70
C TRP A 166 15.90 -0.85 8.82
N GLN A 167 16.80 0.08 9.19
CA GLN A 167 17.75 -0.16 10.27
C GLN A 167 17.04 -0.42 11.61
N MET A 168 15.96 0.33 11.89
CA MET A 168 15.14 0.10 13.07
C MET A 168 14.53 -1.30 13.06
N PHE A 169 14.01 -1.74 11.92
CA PHE A 169 13.49 -3.10 11.75
C PHE A 169 14.55 -4.18 12.02
N GLU A 170 15.72 -4.08 11.38
CA GLU A 170 16.84 -5.02 11.57
C GLU A 170 17.34 -5.09 13.02
N HIS A 171 17.22 -3.98 13.77
CA HIS A 171 17.59 -3.89 15.18
C HIS A 171 16.45 -4.20 16.16
N ASN A 172 15.31 -4.72 15.69
CA ASN A 172 14.11 -5.01 16.50
C ASN A 172 13.60 -3.78 17.29
N GLN A 173 13.76 -2.59 16.72
CA GLN A 173 13.21 -1.35 17.26
C GLN A 173 11.81 -1.12 16.70
N ALA A 174 10.94 -0.51 17.49
CA ALA A 174 9.59 -0.17 17.09
C ALA A 174 9.44 1.34 16.91
N LEU A 175 8.54 1.73 16.01
CA LEU A 175 7.97 3.07 16.03
C LEU A 175 6.98 3.16 17.20
N VAL A 176 6.92 4.31 17.86
CA VAL A 176 6.08 4.49 19.05
C VAL A 176 5.21 5.73 18.87
N ALA A 177 3.91 5.58 19.13
CA ALA A 177 2.97 6.68 19.24
C ALA A 177 2.24 6.60 20.59
N GLY A 178 2.18 7.73 21.30
CA GLY A 178 1.47 7.83 22.59
C GLY A 178 0.10 8.46 22.40
N CYS A 179 -0.90 8.00 23.16
CA CYS A 179 -2.15 8.71 23.30
C CYS A 179 -1.98 9.87 24.29
N GLU A 180 -2.29 11.10 23.87
CA GLU A 180 -2.17 12.29 24.73
C GLU A 180 -3.19 12.34 25.89
N GLU A 181 -4.24 11.52 25.84
CA GLU A 181 -5.33 11.54 26.85
C GLU A 181 -5.18 10.47 27.92
N CYS A 182 -4.78 9.25 27.54
CA CYS A 182 -4.70 8.11 28.45
C CYS A 182 -3.28 7.58 28.64
N ASP A 183 -2.26 8.23 28.06
CA ASP A 183 -0.85 7.84 28.14
C ASP A 183 -0.51 6.42 27.62
N ALA A 184 -1.46 5.73 26.99
CA ALA A 184 -1.23 4.43 26.36
C ALA A 184 -0.21 4.56 25.22
N GLN A 185 0.74 3.63 25.15
CA GLN A 185 1.77 3.60 24.12
C GLN A 185 1.49 2.52 23.08
N TYR A 186 1.58 2.88 21.80
CA TYR A 186 1.34 2.01 20.67
C TYR A 186 2.64 1.79 19.92
N PHE A 187 2.96 0.52 19.66
CA PHE A 187 4.20 0.10 19.00
C PHE A 187 3.88 -0.43 17.61
N PHE A 188 4.65 0.03 16.62
CA PHE A 188 4.48 -0.32 15.21
C PHE A 188 5.77 -0.87 14.63
N ASN A 189 5.65 -1.81 13.70
CA ASN A 189 6.76 -2.34 12.94
C ASN A 189 7.27 -1.24 11.99
N PRO A 190 8.54 -0.81 12.07
CA PRO A 190 9.06 0.27 11.21
C PRO A 190 9.13 -0.11 9.73
N ALA A 191 9.18 -1.41 9.38
CA ALA A 191 9.24 -1.86 8.00
C ALA A 191 7.86 -1.82 7.32
N THR A 192 6.82 -2.27 8.04
CA THR A 192 5.46 -2.42 7.47
C THR A 192 4.48 -1.36 7.95
N LEU A 193 4.83 -0.59 8.97
CA LEU A 193 3.93 0.31 9.71
C LEU A 193 2.73 -0.41 10.34
N GLY A 194 2.79 -1.75 10.44
CA GLY A 194 1.77 -2.57 11.08
C GLY A 194 1.81 -2.42 12.60
N TYR A 195 0.64 -2.41 13.23
CA TYR A 195 0.51 -2.45 14.68
C TYR A 195 1.09 -3.75 15.25
N VAL A 196 1.96 -3.63 16.27
CA VAL A 196 2.60 -4.77 16.94
C VAL A 196 1.92 -5.03 18.28
N ARG A 197 1.85 -4.00 19.14
CA ARG A 197 1.37 -4.11 20.52
C ARG A 197 1.05 -2.74 21.12
N ARG A 198 0.33 -2.76 22.23
CA ARG A 198 0.03 -1.60 23.07
C ARG A 198 0.55 -1.87 24.48
N GLU A 199 1.15 -0.86 25.11
CA GLU A 199 1.42 -0.83 26.54
C GLU A 199 0.42 0.11 27.22
N ASP A 200 -0.26 -0.40 28.23
CA ASP A 200 -1.25 0.34 28.99
C ASP A 200 -0.54 1.29 29.98
N PRO A 201 -1.13 2.46 30.29
CA PRO A 201 -0.60 3.39 31.29
C PRO A 201 -0.51 2.72 32.68
N VAL A 202 0.46 3.15 33.49
CA VAL A 202 0.71 2.66 34.85
C VAL A 202 -0.14 3.38 35.88
#